data_AF-A0AAV8VQZ9-F1
#
_entry.id   AF-A0AAV8VQZ9-F1
#
_cell.length_a   1.000
_cell.length_b   1.000
_cell.length_c   1.000
_cell.angle_alpha   90.00
_cell.angle_beta   90.00
_cell.angle_gamma   90.00
#
_symmetry.space_group_name_H-M   'P 1'
#
loop_
_entity.id
_entity.type
_entity.pdbx_description
1 polymer ?
#
loop_
_entity_poly.entity_id
_entity_poly.type
_entity_poly.pdbx_seq_one_letter_code
_entity_poly.pdbx_strand_id
1 'polypeptide(L)' 'MTKNEIIDHEIIYKSQHLIRSKKHCVFTIRQNKMILNPFDDKRVLNSKSTDTKPWGYERISEDADDLPNKRICIR' A
#
# COMPACT_ATOMS: atom_id res chain seq x y z
N MET A 1 18.76 -3.40 23.09
CA MET A 1 17.37 -3.16 22.64
C MET A 1 17.25 -1.69 22.29
N THR A 2 17.74 -1.30 21.11
CA THR A 2 17.79 0.10 20.66
C THR A 2 16.69 0.33 19.65
N LYS A 3 15.88 1.37 19.90
CA LYS A 3 14.72 1.87 19.13
C LYS A 3 14.62 1.33 17.69
N ASN A 4 13.73 0.36 17.51
CA ASN A 4 13.25 -0.06 16.20
C ASN A 4 12.13 0.92 15.77
N GLU A 5 12.48 2.13 15.38
CA GLU A 5 11.56 2.96 14.61
C GLU A 5 11.42 2.33 13.21
N ILE A 6 10.17 2.21 12.76
CA ILE A 6 9.81 1.51 11.54
C ILE A 6 10.22 2.42 10.37
N ILE A 7 11.40 2.13 9.79
CA ILE A 7 11.85 2.50 8.44
C ILE A 7 12.50 3.90 8.34
N ASP A 8 13.84 3.94 8.38
CA ASP A 8 14.64 4.91 7.62
C ASP A 8 14.15 4.89 6.15
N HIS A 9 14.13 6.03 5.43
CA HIS A 9 13.64 6.17 4.04
C HIS A 9 14.34 5.26 2.99
N GLU A 10 14.30 3.96 3.19
CA GLU A 10 15.03 2.93 2.49
C GLU A 10 14.02 1.91 1.96
N ILE A 11 14.21 1.52 0.70
CA ILE A 11 13.41 0.49 0.06
C ILE A 11 14.03 -0.87 0.40
N ILE A 12 13.27 -1.71 1.10
CA ILE A 12 13.75 -3.00 1.57
C ILE A 12 13.34 -4.11 0.60
N TYR A 13 14.35 -4.83 0.11
CA TYR A 13 14.18 -6.05 -0.67
C TYR A 13 14.52 -7.27 0.18
N LYS A 14 13.76 -8.36 0.01
CA LYS A 14 14.05 -9.66 0.62
C LYS A 14 13.73 -10.81 -0.33
N SER A 15 14.42 -11.92 -0.08
CA SER A 15 14.15 -13.16 -0.79
C SER A 15 12.87 -13.81 -0.27
N GLN A 16 11.97 -14.19 -1.19
CA GLN A 16 10.77 -14.95 -0.91
C GLN A 16 10.68 -16.13 -1.87
N HIS A 17 10.17 -17.26 -1.40
CA HIS A 17 9.84 -18.39 -2.26
C HIS A 17 8.37 -18.32 -2.69
N LEU A 18 8.11 -18.38 -3.98
CA LEU A 18 6.78 -18.45 -4.59
C LEU A 18 6.50 -19.87 -5.04
N ILE A 19 5.38 -20.41 -4.62
CA ILE A 19 4.84 -21.66 -5.17
C ILE A 19 4.10 -21.32 -6.46
N ARG A 20 4.46 -21.95 -7.57
CA ARG A 20 3.82 -21.74 -8.88
C ARG A 20 3.58 -23.08 -9.56
N SER A 21 2.36 -23.27 -10.07
CA SER A 21 2.01 -24.44 -10.87
C SER A 21 2.16 -24.17 -12.37
N LYS A 22 2.64 -25.16 -13.13
CA LYS A 22 2.69 -25.15 -14.60
C LYS A 22 2.48 -26.58 -15.12
N LYS A 23 1.47 -26.77 -15.99
CA LYS A 23 1.09 -28.09 -16.54
C LYS A 23 0.95 -29.16 -15.45
N HIS A 24 0.21 -28.86 -14.39
CA HIS A 24 0.00 -29.73 -13.22
C HIS A 24 1.24 -30.05 -12.38
N CYS A 25 2.42 -29.54 -12.72
CA CYS A 25 3.61 -29.63 -11.87
C CYS A 25 3.72 -28.39 -10.97
N VAL A 26 4.11 -28.59 -9.71
CA VAL A 26 4.29 -27.53 -8.71
C VAL A 26 5.78 -27.24 -8.54
N PHE A 27 6.14 -25.96 -8.57
CA PHE A 27 7.52 -25.49 -8.46
C PHE A 27 7.65 -24.46 -7.35
N THR A 28 8.79 -24.49 -6.66
CA THR A 28 9.20 -23.45 -5.72
C THR A 28 10.20 -22.54 -6.42
N ILE A 29 9.88 -21.25 -6.53
CA ILE A 29 10.68 -20.27 -7.24
C ILE A 29 11.19 -19.24 -6.26
N ARG A 30 12.51 -19.11 -6.14
CA ARG A 30 13.12 -18.04 -5.36
C ARG A 30 12.98 -16.71 -6.10
N GLN A 31 12.38 -15.72 -5.46
CA GLN A 31 12.19 -14.36 -5.97
C GLN A 31 12.87 -13.37 -5.01
N ASN A 32 13.33 -12.25 -5.54
CA ASN A 32 13.70 -11.09 -4.74
C ASN A 32 12.57 -10.07 -4.87
N LYS A 33 11.86 -9.79 -3.77
CA LYS A 33 10.71 -8.89 -3.77
C LYS A 33 10.98 -7.66 -2.92
N MET A 34 10.47 -6.53 -3.35
CA MET A 34 10.33 -5.33 -2.54
C MET A 34 9.25 -5.61 -1.50
N ILE A 35 9.60 -5.54 -0.20
CA ILE A 35 8.67 -5.83 0.90
C ILE A 35 8.18 -4.54 1.54
N LEU A 36 9.06 -3.56 1.69
CA LEU A 36 8.73 -2.27 2.29
C LEU A 36 9.27 -1.17 1.37
N ASN A 37 8.38 -0.27 0.97
CA ASN A 37 8.74 0.99 0.35
C ASN A 37 8.10 2.10 1.20
N PRO A 38 8.90 2.98 1.84
CA PRO A 38 8.38 4.06 2.68
C PRO A 38 7.52 5.06 1.87
N PHE A 39 7.63 5.06 0.55
CA PHE A 39 6.83 5.90 -0.35
C PHE A 39 5.55 5.19 -0.86
N ASP A 40 5.34 3.91 -0.55
CA ASP A 40 4.13 3.14 -0.91
C ASP A 40 3.09 3.14 0.21
N ASP A 41 3.24 4.02 1.22
CA ASP A 41 2.19 4.19 2.21
C ASP A 41 0.99 4.87 1.54
N LYS A 42 -0.06 4.08 1.28
CA LYS A 42 -1.34 4.56 0.73
C LYS A 42 -2.15 5.35 1.76
N ARG A 43 -1.51 5.83 2.83
CA ARG A 43 -2.10 6.58 3.92
C ARG A 43 -1.34 7.89 4.07
N VAL A 44 -2.09 8.98 4.17
CA VAL A 44 -1.50 10.30 4.43
C VAL A 44 -1.52 10.51 5.94
N LEU A 45 -0.35 10.79 6.52
CA LEU A 45 -0.23 11.20 7.91
C LEU A 45 -0.79 12.60 8.07
N ASN A 46 -1.74 12.76 8.99
CA ASN A 46 -2.20 14.09 9.40
C ASN A 46 -1.17 14.67 10.37
N SER A 47 -0.64 15.85 10.08
CA SER A 47 0.40 16.51 10.89
C SER A 47 -0.02 16.82 12.34
N LYS A 48 -1.31 16.63 12.69
CA LYS A 48 -1.88 16.93 14.01
C LYS A 48 -2.63 15.76 14.67
N SER A 49 -2.68 14.56 14.07
CA SER A 49 -3.38 13.42 14.66
C SER A 49 -2.74 12.09 14.29
N THR A 50 -2.90 11.08 15.15
CA THR A 50 -2.55 9.67 14.84
C THR A 50 -3.49 9.06 13.80
N ASP A 51 -4.62 9.71 13.52
CA ASP A 51 -5.55 9.28 12.48
C ASP A 51 -4.92 9.41 11.08
N THR A 52 -4.91 8.28 10.37
CA THR A 52 -4.47 8.21 8.97
C THR A 52 -5.67 8.25 8.03
N LYS A 53 -5.61 9.06 6.97
CA LYS A 53 -6.62 9.04 5.90
C LYS A 53 -6.17 8.12 4.76
N PRO A 54 -7.05 7.28 4.22
CA PRO A 54 -6.72 6.47 3.05
C PRO A 54 -6.50 7.37 1.82
N TRP A 55 -5.66 6.91 0.89
CA TRP A 55 -5.51 7.51 -0.43
C TRP A 55 -6.86 7.66 -1.13
N GLY A 56 -7.16 8.85 -1.68
CA GLY A 56 -8.47 9.16 -2.29
C GLY A 56 -9.55 9.61 -1.30
N TYR A 57 -9.20 9.92 -0.04
CA TYR A 57 -10.14 10.50 0.94
C TYR A 57 -10.60 11.92 0.57
N GLU A 58 -9.84 12.64 -0.26
CA GLU A 58 -10.21 13.99 -0.66
C GLU A 58 -11.57 13.95 -1.35
N ARG A 59 -12.57 14.56 -0.70
CA ARG A 59 -13.88 14.76 -1.31
C ARG A 59 -13.63 15.70 -2.47
N ILE A 60 -13.90 15.20 -3.68
CA ILE A 60 -14.16 16.05 -4.84
C ILE A 60 -15.11 17.14 -4.32
N SER A 61 -14.68 18.39 -4.37
CA SER A 61 -15.46 19.54 -3.91
C SER A 61 -16.88 19.43 -4.46
N GLU A 62 -17.86 19.67 -3.59
CA GLU A 62 -19.30 19.55 -3.89
C GLU A 62 -19.75 20.46 -5.05
N ASP A 63 -18.87 21.31 -5.57
CA ASP A 63 -19.09 22.19 -6.72
C ASP A 63 -18.91 21.51 -8.11
N ALA A 64 -18.62 20.21 -8.16
CA ALA A 64 -18.55 19.44 -9.42
C ALA A 64 -19.78 18.55 -9.60
N ASP A 65 -20.94 19.16 -9.75
CA ASP A 65 -22.23 18.48 -9.95
C ASP A 65 -22.44 17.89 -11.37
N ASP A 66 -21.41 17.84 -12.22
CA ASP A 66 -21.56 17.41 -13.64
C ASP A 66 -20.65 16.24 -14.08
N LEU A 67 -20.38 15.24 -13.23
CA LEU A 67 -19.86 13.95 -13.74
C LEU A 67 -20.68 12.72 -13.30
N PRO A 68 -21.09 11.85 -14.25
CA PRO A 68 -22.16 10.86 -14.07
C PRO A 68 -21.76 9.58 -13.31
N ASN A 69 -20.70 9.60 -12.51
CA ASN A 69 -20.23 8.39 -11.81
C ASN A 69 -19.79 8.66 -10.37
N LYS A 70 -20.72 9.14 -9.53
CA LYS A 70 -20.63 8.97 -8.07
C LYS A 70 -20.84 7.48 -7.72
N ARG A 71 -19.76 6.71 -7.61
CA ARG A 71 -19.79 5.43 -6.88
C ARG A 71 -19.40 5.64 -5.43
N ILE A 72 -20.23 5.07 -4.58
CA ILE A 72 -20.44 5.35 -3.16
C ILE A 72 -19.33 4.80 -2.26
N CYS A 73 -19.24 5.47 -1.11
CA CYS A 73 -18.57 5.22 0.16
C CYS A 73 -18.33 3.75 0.56
N ILE A 74 -17.38 3.56 1.47
CA ILE A 74 -17.42 2.44 2.43
C ILE A 74 -17.24 2.96 3.86
N ARG A 75 -18.11 2.43 4.72
CA ARG A 75 -18.26 2.67 6.15
C ARG A 75 -17.33 1.76 6.94
#